data_AF-A0A529KDB9-F1
#
_entry.id   AF-A0A529KDB9-F1
#
_cell.length_a   1.000
_cell.length_b   1.000
_cell.length_c   1.000
_cell.angle_alpha   90.00
_cell.angle_beta   90.00
_cell.angle_gamma   90.00
#
_symmetry.space_group_name_H-M   'P 1'
#
loop_
_entity.id
_entity.type
_entity.pdbx_description
1 polymer ?
#
loop_
_entity_poly.entity_id
_entity_poly.type
_entity_poly.pdbx_seq_one_letter_code
_entity_poly.pdbx_strand_id
1 'polypeptide(L)'
;MWQTLLTPVDLYCERVGPELWAEPVNALTNLAFLVAGLWGVREVRRRGTGIFAEVLAWWVVAIGVGSALFHTFANHGTVWADVLPIAGFTLAYTLFNLRRFLGMKWGKAIAIFVAFYAVTGLLTWAVPDWLRQASNGTTGYLPPFLALAFFGVLVAA
;
A
#
# COMPACT_ATOMS: atom_id res chain seq x y z
N MET A 1 11.40 -4.24 -23.09
CA MET A 1 10.65 -4.43 -21.82
C MET A 1 11.59 -4.66 -20.63
N TRP A 2 12.53 -5.62 -20.64
CA TRP A 2 13.39 -5.88 -19.48
C TRP A 2 14.35 -4.72 -19.12
N GLN A 3 14.90 -4.03 -20.13
CA GLN A 3 15.77 -2.85 -19.93
C GLN A 3 15.07 -1.71 -19.18
N THR A 4 13.74 -1.61 -19.30
CA THR A 4 12.94 -0.58 -18.62
C THR A 4 12.84 -0.86 -17.11
N LEU A 5 12.81 -2.13 -16.69
CA LEU A 5 12.70 -2.50 -15.27
C LEU A 5 13.98 -2.19 -14.49
N LEU A 6 15.15 -2.30 -15.12
CA LEU A 6 16.45 -2.02 -14.49
C LEU A 6 16.87 -0.55 -14.59
N THR A 7 16.05 0.29 -15.22
CA THR A 7 16.35 1.73 -15.31
C THR A 7 16.35 2.34 -13.91
N PRO A 8 17.43 3.03 -13.49
CA PRO A 8 17.52 3.64 -12.17
C PRO A 8 16.46 4.71 -11.94
N VAL A 9 16.06 4.86 -10.69
CA VAL A 9 15.07 5.83 -10.23
C VAL A 9 15.70 6.64 -9.10
N ASP A 10 15.60 7.97 -9.18
CA ASP A 10 16.07 8.88 -8.15
C ASP A 10 14.92 9.83 -7.78
N LEU A 11 14.34 9.60 -6.60
CA LEU A 11 13.15 10.29 -6.10
C LEU A 11 13.32 10.83 -4.68
N TYR A 12 14.29 10.32 -3.92
CA TYR A 12 14.42 10.56 -2.49
C TYR A 12 15.68 11.37 -2.21
N CYS A 13 15.56 12.39 -1.38
CA CYS A 13 16.69 13.28 -1.05
C CYS A 13 17.87 12.57 -0.40
N GLU A 14 17.65 11.39 0.21
CA GLU A 14 18.72 10.59 0.81
C GLU A 14 19.65 9.99 -0.24
N ARG A 15 19.17 9.74 -1.46
CA ARG A 15 19.92 9.00 -2.48
C ARG A 15 21.12 9.82 -2.96
N VAL A 16 22.33 9.31 -2.69
CA VAL A 16 23.60 9.94 -3.09
C VAL A 16 24.31 9.25 -4.26
N GLY A 17 23.77 8.13 -4.75
CA GLY A 17 24.38 7.36 -5.83
C GLY A 17 23.67 6.03 -6.16
N PRO A 18 24.25 5.21 -7.06
CA PRO A 18 23.68 3.93 -7.48
C PRO A 18 23.96 2.77 -6.51
N GLU A 19 24.74 2.99 -5.46
CA GLU A 19 25.18 1.94 -4.54
C GLU A 19 24.03 1.41 -3.67
N LEU A 20 24.20 0.19 -3.13
CA LEU A 20 23.20 -0.48 -2.28
C LEU A 20 22.86 0.32 -1.01
N TRP A 21 23.82 1.11 -0.52
CA TRP A 21 23.70 1.93 0.69
C TRP A 21 23.53 3.41 0.37
N ALA A 22 23.03 3.74 -0.81
CA ALA A 22 22.73 5.12 -1.16
C ALA A 22 21.54 5.69 -0.36
N GLU A 23 20.68 4.84 0.20
CA GLU A 23 19.53 5.22 1.05
C GLU A 23 19.48 4.41 2.36
N PRO A 24 20.48 4.54 3.26
CA PRO A 24 20.64 3.69 4.43
C PRO A 24 19.49 3.82 5.43
N VAL A 25 19.03 5.04 5.71
CA VAL A 25 17.95 5.31 6.68
C VAL A 25 16.62 4.82 6.11
N ASN A 26 16.29 5.11 4.85
CA ASN A 26 15.08 4.60 4.24
C ASN A 26 15.08 3.06 4.16
N ALA A 27 16.21 2.43 3.84
CA ALA A 27 16.31 0.97 3.81
C ALA A 27 16.17 0.35 5.22
N LEU A 28 16.80 0.91 6.25
CA LEU A 28 16.78 0.37 7.61
C LEU A 28 15.45 0.58 8.33
N THR A 29 14.78 1.71 8.09
CA THR A 29 13.46 1.99 8.71
C THR A 29 12.40 0.96 8.29
N ASN A 30 12.58 0.28 7.15
CA ASN A 30 11.71 -0.81 6.72
C ASN A 30 11.72 -2.04 7.63
N LEU A 31 12.74 -2.20 8.49
CA LEU A 31 12.74 -3.21 9.54
C LEU A 31 11.53 -3.06 10.48
N ALA A 32 11.02 -1.84 10.67
CA ALA A 32 9.83 -1.59 11.48
C ALA A 32 8.59 -2.30 10.91
N PHE A 33 8.39 -2.29 9.58
CA PHE A 33 7.29 -3.00 8.93
C PHE A 33 7.44 -4.51 9.07
N LEU A 34 8.65 -5.05 8.89
CA LEU A 34 8.91 -6.48 9.06
C LEU A 34 8.61 -6.95 10.50
N VAL A 35 9.13 -6.22 11.49
CA VAL A 35 8.89 -6.53 12.91
C VAL A 35 7.40 -6.41 13.25
N ALA A 36 6.74 -5.32 12.84
CA ALA A 36 5.32 -5.12 13.11
C ALA A 36 4.42 -6.15 12.42
N GLY A 37 4.72 -6.51 11.16
CA GLY A 37 3.98 -7.51 10.40
C GLY A 37 4.12 -8.91 11.01
N LEU A 38 5.36 -9.34 11.32
CA LEU A 38 5.61 -10.64 11.96
C LEU A 38 5.00 -10.73 13.36
N TRP A 39 5.08 -9.64 14.14
CA TRP A 39 4.36 -9.52 15.40
C TRP A 39 2.85 -9.68 15.17
N GLY A 40 2.30 -8.99 14.18
CA GLY A 40 0.89 -9.08 13.81
C GLY A 40 0.46 -10.51 13.48
N VAL A 41 1.23 -11.23 12.65
CA VAL A 41 0.98 -12.65 12.33
C VAL A 41 0.97 -13.50 13.60
N ARG A 42 1.97 -13.32 14.47
CA ARG A 42 2.05 -14.04 15.75
C ARG A 42 0.82 -13.79 16.61
N GLU A 43 0.43 -12.53 16.80
CA GLU A 43 -0.70 -12.17 17.66
C GLU A 43 -2.04 -12.60 17.08
N VAL A 44 -2.22 -12.48 15.77
CA VAL A 44 -3.43 -12.93 15.07
C VAL A 44 -3.65 -14.43 15.27
N ARG A 45 -2.59 -15.23 15.09
CA ARG A 45 -2.62 -16.69 15.30
C ARG A 45 -2.87 -17.04 16.76
N ARG A 46 -2.14 -16.39 17.68
CA ARG A 46 -2.26 -16.64 19.13
C ARG A 46 -3.67 -16.35 19.66
N ARG A 47 -4.32 -15.30 19.13
CA ARG A 47 -5.66 -14.86 19.57
C ARG A 47 -6.79 -15.43 18.71
N GLY A 48 -6.50 -16.16 17.64
CA GLY A 48 -7.53 -16.71 16.74
C GLY A 48 -8.40 -15.64 16.06
N THR A 49 -7.84 -14.47 15.74
CA THR A 49 -8.65 -13.33 15.24
C THR A 49 -9.20 -13.53 13.82
N GLY A 50 -8.68 -14.52 13.09
CA GLY A 50 -9.18 -15.00 11.81
C GLY A 50 -8.31 -14.63 10.60
N ILE A 51 -8.60 -15.27 9.47
CA ILE A 51 -7.77 -15.22 8.25
C ILE A 51 -7.60 -13.81 7.67
N PHE A 52 -8.60 -12.92 7.77
CA PHE A 52 -8.51 -11.57 7.23
C PHE A 52 -7.41 -10.75 7.91
N ALA A 53 -7.32 -10.81 9.24
CA ALA A 53 -6.27 -10.11 9.98
C ALA A 53 -4.89 -10.71 9.70
N GLU A 54 -4.81 -12.03 9.49
CA GLU A 54 -3.54 -12.71 9.21
C GLU A 54 -3.00 -12.32 7.83
N VAL A 55 -3.87 -12.32 6.82
CA VAL A 55 -3.51 -11.88 5.45
C VAL A 55 -3.01 -10.43 5.46
N LEU A 56 -3.68 -9.55 6.20
CA LEU A 56 -3.24 -8.15 6.32
C LEU A 56 -1.88 -8.03 7.03
N ALA A 57 -1.63 -8.82 8.07
CA ALA A 57 -0.32 -8.83 8.73
C ALA A 57 0.80 -9.31 7.79
N TRP A 58 0.53 -10.31 6.94
CA TRP A 58 1.48 -10.75 5.92
C TRP A 58 1.72 -9.69 4.83
N TRP A 59 0.69 -8.95 4.44
CA TRP A 59 0.87 -7.81 3.54
C TRP A 59 1.80 -6.75 4.13
N VAL A 60 1.73 -6.48 5.45
CA VAL A 60 2.68 -5.55 6.11
C VAL A 60 4.13 -6.05 6.01
N VAL A 61 4.35 -7.36 6.16
CA VAL A 61 5.68 -7.96 5.92
C VAL A 61 6.11 -7.75 4.46
N ALA A 62 5.21 -8.01 3.50
CA ALA A 62 5.50 -7.83 2.08
C ALA A 62 5.82 -6.36 1.72
N ILE A 63 5.14 -5.39 2.34
CA ILE A 63 5.45 -3.95 2.21
C ILE A 63 6.88 -3.68 2.68
N GLY A 64 7.25 -4.16 3.88
CA GLY A 64 8.61 -3.97 4.39
C GLY A 64 9.68 -4.57 3.49
N VAL A 65 9.43 -5.76 2.92
CA VAL A 65 10.36 -6.39 1.95
C VAL A 65 10.44 -5.56 0.66
N GLY A 66 9.30 -5.20 0.08
CA GLY A 66 9.21 -4.46 -1.17
C GLY A 66 9.92 -3.10 -1.09
N SER A 67 9.64 -2.35 -0.04
CA SER A 67 10.23 -1.03 0.19
C SER A 67 11.73 -1.12 0.48
N ALA A 68 12.18 -2.11 1.26
CA ALA A 68 13.61 -2.33 1.48
C ALA A 68 14.37 -2.64 0.17
N LEU A 69 13.77 -3.45 -0.72
CA LEU A 69 14.31 -3.72 -2.05
C LEU A 69 14.35 -2.44 -2.90
N PHE A 70 13.32 -1.61 -2.83
CA PHE A 70 13.31 -0.33 -3.54
C PHE A 70 14.42 0.61 -3.06
N HIS A 71 14.56 0.85 -1.75
CA HIS A 71 15.60 1.76 -1.25
C HIS A 71 17.02 1.23 -1.49
N THR A 72 17.20 -0.10 -1.53
CA THR A 72 18.49 -0.72 -1.86
C THR A 72 18.84 -0.58 -3.35
N PHE A 73 17.92 -0.89 -4.27
CA PHE A 73 18.24 -1.01 -5.70
C PHE A 73 17.73 0.12 -6.60
N ALA A 74 16.77 0.93 -6.12
CA ALA A 74 15.97 1.95 -6.82
C ALA A 74 16.00 1.88 -8.35
N ASN A 75 15.24 0.92 -8.87
CA ASN A 75 14.94 0.83 -10.28
C ASN A 75 13.44 0.63 -10.45
N HIS A 76 12.94 0.80 -11.67
CA HIS A 76 11.51 0.67 -11.94
C HIS A 76 10.93 -0.70 -11.54
N GLY A 77 11.72 -1.77 -11.58
CA GLY A 77 11.31 -3.10 -11.11
C GLY A 77 11.05 -3.11 -9.61
N THR A 78 11.95 -2.53 -8.82
CA THR A 78 11.77 -2.44 -7.36
C THR A 78 10.73 -1.41 -6.94
N VAL A 79 10.43 -0.40 -7.76
CA VAL A 79 9.24 0.47 -7.56
C VAL A 79 7.96 -0.37 -7.50
N TRP A 80 7.79 -1.32 -8.42
CA TRP A 80 6.63 -2.22 -8.40
C TRP A 80 6.64 -3.16 -7.19
N ALA A 81 7.83 -3.63 -6.78
CA ALA A 81 7.97 -4.46 -5.58
C ALA A 81 7.53 -3.73 -4.31
N ASP A 82 7.70 -2.40 -4.24
CA ASP A 82 7.24 -1.56 -3.13
C ASP A 82 5.74 -1.21 -3.22
N VAL A 83 5.30 -0.72 -4.39
CA VAL A 83 3.93 -0.19 -4.57
C VAL A 83 2.86 -1.29 -4.58
N LEU A 84 3.14 -2.45 -5.17
CA LEU A 84 2.13 -3.52 -5.28
C LEU A 84 1.69 -4.07 -3.91
N PRO A 85 2.58 -4.33 -2.95
CA PRO A 85 2.19 -4.67 -1.59
C PRO A 85 1.32 -3.62 -0.89
N ILE A 86 1.64 -2.33 -1.05
CA ILE A 86 0.87 -1.23 -0.45
C ILE A 86 -0.54 -1.19 -1.04
N ALA A 87 -0.64 -1.28 -2.38
CA ALA A 87 -1.93 -1.33 -3.07
C ALA A 87 -2.71 -2.59 -2.67
N GLY A 88 -2.06 -3.75 -2.64
CA GLY A 88 -2.67 -5.02 -2.22
C GLY A 88 -3.23 -4.97 -0.80
N PHE A 89 -2.45 -4.45 0.16
CA PHE A 89 -2.91 -4.21 1.53
C PHE A 89 -4.14 -3.31 1.56
N THR A 90 -4.08 -2.16 0.88
CA THR A 90 -5.15 -1.17 0.84
C THR A 90 -6.47 -1.76 0.31
N LEU A 91 -6.39 -2.47 -0.81
CA LEU A 91 -7.55 -3.09 -1.45
C LEU A 91 -8.11 -4.23 -0.58
N ALA A 92 -7.25 -5.10 -0.06
CA ALA A 92 -7.65 -6.19 0.83
C ALA A 92 -8.29 -5.66 2.11
N TYR A 93 -7.69 -4.64 2.73
CA TYR A 93 -8.20 -4.01 3.94
C TYR A 93 -9.61 -3.44 3.73
N THR A 94 -9.81 -2.71 2.63
CA THR A 94 -11.11 -2.16 2.27
C THR A 94 -12.18 -3.25 2.15
N LEU A 95 -11.88 -4.30 1.37
CA LEU A 95 -12.82 -5.39 1.14
C LEU A 95 -13.10 -6.21 2.41
N PHE A 96 -12.07 -6.44 3.23
CA PHE A 96 -12.21 -7.16 4.49
C PHE A 96 -13.00 -6.36 5.53
N ASN A 97 -12.88 -5.03 5.56
CA ASN A 97 -13.70 -4.20 6.43
C ASN A 97 -15.19 -4.29 6.09
N LEU A 98 -15.53 -4.25 4.80
CA LEU A 98 -16.91 -4.45 4.34
C LEU A 98 -17.48 -5.81 4.80
N ARG A 99 -16.65 -6.86 4.75
CA ARG A 99 -17.04 -8.22 5.16
C ARG A 99 -17.11 -8.39 6.67
N ARG A 100 -16.12 -7.87 7.41
CA ARG A 100 -15.92 -8.14 8.83
C ARG A 100 -16.69 -7.19 9.73
N PHE A 101 -16.59 -5.90 9.49
CA PHE A 101 -17.19 -4.90 10.36
C PHE A 101 -18.61 -4.54 9.93
N LEU A 102 -18.87 -4.45 8.62
CA LEU A 102 -20.19 -4.12 8.09
C LEU A 102 -21.05 -5.36 7.77
N GLY A 103 -20.52 -6.57 8.00
CA GLY A 103 -21.26 -7.84 7.84
C GLY A 103 -21.79 -8.13 6.43
N MET A 104 -21.36 -7.39 5.40
CA MET A 104 -21.95 -7.46 4.06
C MET A 104 -21.62 -8.77 3.38
N LYS A 105 -22.57 -9.46 2.72
CA LYS A 105 -22.27 -10.65 1.89
C LYS A 105 -21.29 -10.30 0.76
N TRP A 106 -20.51 -11.30 0.30
CA TRP A 106 -19.45 -11.11 -0.71
C TRP A 106 -19.90 -10.36 -1.96
N GLY A 107 -21.06 -10.69 -2.55
CA GLY A 107 -21.54 -10.00 -3.75
C GLY A 107 -21.74 -8.49 -3.52
N LYS A 108 -22.36 -8.10 -2.41
CA LYS A 108 -22.54 -6.68 -2.04
C LYS A 108 -21.21 -6.01 -1.72
N ALA A 109 -20.32 -6.68 -0.98
CA ALA A 109 -19.01 -6.15 -0.63
C ALA A 109 -18.16 -5.88 -1.88
N ILE A 110 -18.11 -6.83 -2.83
CA ILE A 110 -17.38 -6.70 -4.09
C ILE A 110 -17.99 -5.59 -4.96
N ALA A 111 -19.32 -5.52 -5.07
CA ALA A 111 -19.99 -4.48 -5.85
C ALA A 111 -19.66 -3.07 -5.31
N ILE A 112 -19.75 -2.87 -4.00
CA ILE A 112 -19.40 -1.59 -3.37
C ILE A 112 -17.91 -1.30 -3.52
N PHE A 113 -17.04 -2.29 -3.31
CA PHE A 113 -15.60 -2.14 -3.47
C PHE A 113 -15.22 -1.69 -4.89
N VAL A 114 -15.76 -2.36 -5.92
CA VAL A 114 -15.49 -2.02 -7.33
C VAL A 114 -16.04 -0.64 -7.67
N ALA A 115 -17.29 -0.37 -7.29
CA ALA A 115 -17.91 0.94 -7.54
C ALA A 115 -17.12 2.07 -6.88
N PHE A 116 -16.70 1.87 -5.62
CA PHE A 116 -15.92 2.84 -4.87
C PHE A 116 -14.61 3.17 -5.58
N TYR A 117 -13.78 2.15 -5.86
CA TYR A 117 -12.48 2.37 -6.49
C TYR A 117 -12.58 2.86 -7.94
N ALA A 118 -13.63 2.48 -8.68
CA ALA A 118 -13.90 3.05 -10.00
C ALA A 118 -14.20 4.55 -9.90
N VAL A 119 -15.09 4.95 -8.98
CA VAL A 119 -15.42 6.37 -8.77
C VAL A 119 -14.21 7.15 -8.29
N THR A 120 -13.52 6.71 -7.24
CA THR A 120 -12.34 7.42 -6.73
C THR A 120 -11.19 7.42 -7.74
N GLY A 121 -11.06 6.38 -8.55
CA GLY A 121 -10.10 6.33 -9.66
C GLY A 121 -10.41 7.36 -10.74
N LEU A 122 -11.68 7.48 -11.16
CA LEU A 122 -12.11 8.51 -12.09
C LEU A 122 -11.92 9.92 -11.52
N LEU A 123 -12.23 10.12 -10.23
CA LEU A 123 -11.98 11.39 -9.55
C LEU A 123 -10.48 11.74 -9.53
N THR A 124 -9.63 10.76 -9.23
CA THR A 124 -8.17 10.94 -9.23
C THR A 124 -7.64 11.25 -10.62
N TRP A 125 -8.16 10.58 -11.65
CA TRP A 125 -7.82 10.84 -13.05
C TRP A 125 -8.27 12.23 -13.52
N ALA A 126 -9.41 12.71 -13.02
CA ALA A 126 -9.93 14.04 -13.32
C ALA A 126 -9.20 15.18 -12.56
N VAL A 127 -8.29 14.86 -11.64
CA VAL A 127 -7.48 15.88 -10.95
C VAL A 127 -6.61 16.61 -11.99
N PRO A 128 -6.66 17.95 -12.05
CA PRO A 128 -5.86 18.72 -12.99
C PRO A 128 -4.35 18.46 -12.82
N ASP A 129 -3.63 18.41 -13.94
CA ASP A 129 -2.19 18.14 -13.96
C ASP A 129 -1.37 19.12 -13.12
N TRP A 130 -1.77 20.39 -13.07
CA TRP A 130 -1.09 21.39 -12.24
C TRP A 130 -1.14 21.03 -10.76
N LEU A 131 -2.25 20.46 -10.28
CA LEU A 131 -2.39 20.05 -8.89
C LEU A 131 -1.61 18.78 -8.60
N ARG A 132 -1.62 17.82 -9.52
CA ARG A 132 -0.79 16.60 -9.45
C ARG A 132 0.69 16.94 -9.39
N GLN A 133 1.15 17.92 -10.17
CA GLN A 133 2.54 18.39 -10.16
C GLN A 133 2.86 19.18 -8.89
N ALA A 134 1.98 20.11 -8.49
CA ALA A 134 2.14 20.89 -7.27
C ALA A 134 2.16 20.02 -5.99
N SER A 135 1.49 18.87 -6.02
CA SER A 135 1.49 17.89 -4.92
C SER A 135 2.55 16.79 -5.06
N ASN A 136 3.51 16.91 -5.98
CA ASN A 136 4.52 15.88 -6.25
C ASN A 136 3.93 14.45 -6.43
N GLY A 137 2.78 14.35 -7.09
CA GLY A 137 2.10 13.07 -7.33
C GLY A 137 1.30 12.49 -6.15
N THR A 138 1.25 13.15 -4.98
CA THR A 138 0.48 12.68 -3.81
C THR A 138 -1.02 12.49 -4.10
N THR A 139 -1.57 13.10 -5.16
CA THR A 139 -2.94 12.85 -5.62
C THR A 139 -3.24 11.37 -5.88
N GLY A 140 -2.23 10.54 -6.18
CA GLY A 140 -2.38 9.08 -6.29
C GLY A 140 -2.86 8.39 -5.01
N TYR A 141 -2.70 9.01 -3.84
CA TYR A 141 -3.21 8.51 -2.56
C TYR A 141 -4.66 8.90 -2.27
N LEU A 142 -5.33 9.62 -3.17
CA LEU A 142 -6.72 10.01 -2.97
C LEU A 142 -7.66 8.81 -2.79
N PRO A 143 -7.60 7.72 -3.59
CA PRO A 143 -8.43 6.54 -3.37
C PRO A 143 -8.25 5.87 -2.00
N PRO A 144 -7.02 5.51 -1.54
CA PRO A 144 -6.85 4.95 -0.20
C PRO A 144 -7.30 5.90 0.92
N PHE A 145 -7.03 7.20 0.79
CA PHE A 145 -7.45 8.20 1.77
C PHE A 145 -8.97 8.25 1.90
N LEU A 146 -9.68 8.32 0.77
CA LEU A 146 -11.15 8.31 0.76
C LEU A 146 -11.69 6.98 1.29
N ALA A 147 -11.05 5.85 0.99
CA ALA A 147 -11.46 4.55 1.51
C ALA A 147 -11.37 4.53 3.05
N LEU A 148 -10.25 4.99 3.60
CA LEU A 148 -10.05 5.08 5.04
C LEU A 148 -11.09 5.98 5.70
N ALA A 149 -11.34 7.17 5.15
CA ALA A 149 -12.31 8.12 5.70
C ALA A 149 -13.74 7.57 5.62
N PHE A 150 -14.17 7.12 4.43
CA PHE A 150 -15.54 6.67 4.20
C PHE A 150 -15.88 5.40 4.99
N PHE A 151 -15.06 4.36 4.87
CA PHE A 151 -15.32 3.10 5.58
C PHE A 151 -15.03 3.22 7.08
N GLY A 152 -14.11 4.08 7.49
CA GLY A 152 -13.88 4.39 8.91
C GLY A 152 -15.11 5.02 9.55
N VAL A 153 -15.73 6.01 8.90
CA VAL A 153 -16.98 6.61 9.37
C VAL A 153 -18.10 5.58 9.44
N LEU A 154 -18.27 4.74 8.40
CA LEU A 154 -19.31 3.71 8.38
C LEU A 154 -19.15 2.65 9.48
N VAL A 155 -17.93 2.35 9.90
CA VAL A 155 -17.68 1.38 10.98
C VAL A 155 -17.87 2.00 12.36
N ALA A 156 -17.71 3.32 12.50
CA ALA A 156 -17.85 4.04 13.77
C ALA A 156 -19.29 4.51 14.07
N ALA A 157 -20.16 4.56 13.06
CA ALA A 157 -21.57 4.94 13.17
C ALA A 157 -22.45 3.77 13.63
#